data_AF-A0A1Z9H105-F1
#
_entry.id   AF-A0A1Z9H105-F1
#
_cell.length_a   1.000
_cell.length_b   1.000
_cell.length_c   1.000
_cell.angle_alpha   90.00
_cell.angle_beta   90.00
_cell.angle_gamma   90.00
#
_symmetry.space_group_name_H-M   'P 1'
#
loop_
_entity.id
_entity.type
_entity.pdbx_description
1 polymer ?
#
loop_
_entity_poly.entity_id
_entity_poly.type
_entity_poly.pdbx_seq_one_letter_code
_entity_poly.pdbx_strand_id
1 'polypeptide(L)'
;MNRLSDETIKQATVGKMMTTKEVSNYSPQEIREAISGLVAEHKTILAEALVEAGLALYPESEDILAIASLMAMQRQDWGIASSLLRTLIDQQGVNATPYSFIMLIRALRCDLEHAEALSICIDAHERFPNHPDVDAEFKVLSSILGFKTAPDLAEQSEDVLSPDTVKDS
;
A
#
# COMPACT_ATOMS: atom_id res chain seq x y z
N MET A 1 8.39 5.95 -22.98
CA MET A 1 8.62 7.24 -22.32
C MET A 1 7.48 8.18 -22.72
N ASN A 2 6.89 8.89 -21.76
CA ASN A 2 5.80 9.85 -22.01
C ASN A 2 6.43 11.24 -22.26
N ARG A 3 5.72 12.14 -22.97
CA ARG A 3 6.17 13.51 -23.25
C ARG A 3 6.56 14.27 -21.97
N LEU A 4 5.83 14.06 -20.86
CA LEU A 4 6.13 14.71 -19.59
C LEU A 4 7.44 14.20 -18.97
N SER A 5 7.74 12.89 -19.03
CA SER A 5 9.01 12.37 -18.52
C SER A 5 10.19 12.92 -19.32
N ASP A 6 10.06 13.00 -20.64
CA ASP A 6 11.12 13.51 -21.53
C ASP A 6 11.40 14.99 -21.26
N GLU A 7 10.36 15.80 -21.10
CA GLU A 7 10.54 17.22 -20.78
C GLU A 7 11.12 17.42 -19.37
N THR A 8 10.72 16.61 -18.39
CA THR A 8 11.31 16.64 -17.04
C THR A 8 12.81 16.37 -17.08
N ILE A 9 13.23 15.35 -17.82
CA ILE A 9 14.66 15.00 -17.99
C ILE A 9 15.41 16.12 -18.71
N LYS A 10 14.81 16.70 -19.74
CA LYS A 10 15.40 17.80 -20.50
C LYS A 10 15.60 19.05 -19.65
N GLN A 11 14.63 19.43 -18.84
CA GLN A 11 14.75 20.56 -17.89
C GLN A 11 15.85 20.27 -16.84
N ALA A 12 15.89 19.05 -16.31
CA ALA A 12 16.91 18.65 -15.35
C ALA A 12 18.33 18.73 -15.92
N THR A 13 18.50 18.41 -17.20
CA THR A 13 19.80 18.49 -17.90
C THR A 13 20.33 19.92 -17.99
N VAL A 14 19.44 20.92 -18.04
CA VAL A 14 19.80 22.35 -18.01
C VAL A 14 19.80 22.94 -16.60
N GLY A 15 19.76 22.09 -15.56
CA GLY A 15 19.81 22.49 -14.16
C GLY A 15 18.50 23.10 -13.63
N LYS A 16 17.37 22.86 -14.29
CA LYS A 16 16.05 23.34 -13.88
C LYS A 16 15.13 22.17 -13.52
N MET A 17 14.23 22.38 -12.57
CA MET A 17 13.11 21.47 -12.34
C MET A 17 11.85 22.02 -13.00
N MET A 18 10.92 21.13 -13.36
CA MET A 18 9.61 21.57 -13.82
C MET A 18 8.89 22.33 -12.71
N THR A 19 8.27 23.44 -13.07
CA THR A 19 7.43 24.22 -12.16
C THR A 19 6.05 23.58 -12.04
N THR A 20 5.37 23.79 -10.91
CA THR A 20 3.99 23.34 -10.71
C THR A 20 3.04 23.85 -11.82
N LYS A 21 3.29 25.04 -12.37
CA LYS A 21 2.53 25.60 -13.50
C LYS A 21 2.76 24.87 -14.82
N GLU A 22 3.94 24.30 -15.04
CA GLU A 22 4.21 23.50 -16.23
C GLU A 22 3.55 22.13 -16.11
N VAL A 23 3.62 21.52 -14.91
CA VAL A 23 2.98 20.24 -14.59
C VAL A 23 1.46 20.32 -14.64
N SER A 24 0.85 21.46 -14.30
CA SER A 24 -0.62 21.64 -14.35
C SER A 24 -1.23 21.54 -15.75
N ASN A 25 -0.41 21.54 -16.81
CA ASN A 25 -0.91 21.33 -18.18
C ASN A 25 -1.13 19.85 -18.51
N TYR A 26 -0.79 18.94 -17.59
CA TYR A 26 -0.92 17.50 -17.76
C TYR A 26 -2.01 16.95 -16.84
N SER A 27 -2.68 15.90 -17.32
CA SER A 27 -3.68 15.17 -16.54
C SER A 27 -3.01 14.36 -15.41
N PRO A 28 -3.76 14.02 -14.35
CA PRO A 28 -3.26 13.15 -13.29
C PRO A 28 -2.71 11.81 -13.79
N GLN A 29 -3.37 11.22 -14.79
CA GLN A 29 -2.92 9.97 -15.41
C GLN A 29 -1.56 10.14 -16.12
N GLU A 30 -1.37 11.21 -16.90
CA GLU A 30 -0.09 11.49 -17.56
C GLU A 30 1.04 11.72 -16.57
N ILE A 31 0.74 12.43 -15.47
CA ILE A 31 1.68 12.64 -14.36
C ILE A 31 2.07 11.30 -13.74
N ARG A 32 1.09 10.43 -13.43
CA ARG A 32 1.33 9.09 -12.90
C ARG A 32 2.22 8.25 -13.81
N GLU A 33 1.94 8.25 -15.11
CA GLU A 33 2.73 7.52 -16.11
C GLU A 33 4.16 8.06 -16.23
N ALA A 34 4.33 9.38 -16.18
CA ALA A 34 5.64 10.01 -16.19
C ALA A 34 6.47 9.67 -14.94
N ILE A 35 5.86 9.72 -13.75
CA ILE A 35 6.49 9.29 -12.49
C ILE A 35 6.94 7.83 -12.60
N SER A 36 6.04 6.95 -13.05
CA SER A 36 6.33 5.52 -13.22
C SER A 36 7.52 5.28 -14.17
N GLY A 37 7.58 6.03 -15.28
CA GLY A 37 8.69 5.99 -16.22
C GLY A 37 10.01 6.45 -15.59
N LEU A 38 10.00 7.54 -14.82
CA LEU A 38 11.18 8.04 -14.13
C LEU A 38 11.71 7.06 -13.08
N VAL A 39 10.82 6.40 -12.32
CA VAL A 39 11.20 5.35 -11.36
C VAL A 39 11.84 4.16 -12.07
N ALA A 40 11.30 3.72 -13.21
CA ALA A 40 11.86 2.64 -14.01
C ALA A 40 13.28 2.95 -14.55
N GLU A 41 13.59 4.23 -14.75
CA GLU A 41 14.91 4.71 -15.16
C GLU A 41 15.82 5.10 -13.98
N HIS A 42 15.43 4.76 -12.76
CA HIS A 42 16.16 5.10 -11.52
C HIS A 42 16.37 6.61 -11.31
N LYS A 43 15.53 7.45 -11.90
CA LYS A 43 15.54 8.91 -11.75
C LYS A 43 14.67 9.35 -10.58
N THR A 44 14.93 8.78 -9.40
CA THR A 44 14.08 8.90 -8.21
C THR A 44 13.85 10.36 -7.80
N ILE A 45 14.87 11.21 -7.81
CA ILE A 45 14.75 12.62 -7.42
C ILE A 45 13.74 13.37 -8.32
N LEU A 46 13.74 13.08 -9.63
CA LEU A 46 12.81 13.70 -10.57
C LEU A 46 11.39 13.15 -10.39
N ALA A 47 11.27 11.85 -10.12
CA ALA A 47 9.99 11.22 -9.81
C ALA A 47 9.37 11.80 -8.53
N GLU A 48 10.19 12.03 -7.49
CA GLU A 48 9.76 12.64 -6.23
C GLU A 48 9.27 14.07 -6.42
N ALA A 49 10.05 14.91 -7.12
CA ALA A 49 9.63 16.28 -7.44
C ALA A 49 8.30 16.31 -8.20
N LEU A 50 8.09 15.34 -9.10
CA LEU A 50 6.85 15.23 -9.87
C LEU A 50 5.68 14.70 -9.02
N VAL A 51 5.93 13.82 -8.04
CA VAL A 51 4.93 13.43 -7.02
C VAL A 51 4.51 14.63 -6.18
N GLU A 52 5.46 15.43 -5.68
CA GLU A 52 5.17 16.61 -4.88
C GLU A 52 4.33 17.63 -5.67
N ALA A 53 4.71 17.89 -6.92
CA ALA A 53 3.93 18.74 -7.82
C ALA A 53 2.53 18.15 -8.10
N GLY A 54 2.44 16.84 -8.31
CA GLY A 54 1.18 16.14 -8.52
C GLY A 54 0.22 16.25 -7.34
N LEU A 55 0.72 16.01 -6.12
CA LEU A 55 -0.07 16.12 -4.88
C LEU A 55 -0.53 17.56 -4.63
N ALA A 56 0.30 18.55 -4.93
CA ALA A 56 -0.07 19.96 -4.79
C ALA A 56 -1.19 20.38 -5.76
N LEU A 57 -1.22 19.79 -6.96
CA LEU A 57 -2.20 20.12 -8.00
C LEU A 57 -3.50 19.31 -7.87
N TYR A 58 -3.38 18.03 -7.54
CA TYR A 58 -4.48 17.07 -7.56
C TYR A 58 -4.47 16.21 -6.28
N PRO A 59 -4.70 16.81 -5.10
CA PRO A 59 -4.54 16.13 -3.81
C PRO A 59 -5.52 14.96 -3.60
N GLU A 60 -6.66 14.98 -4.29
CA GLU A 60 -7.72 13.96 -4.17
C GLU A 60 -7.72 12.98 -5.36
N SER A 61 -6.80 13.12 -6.31
CA SER A 61 -6.77 12.24 -7.48
C SER A 61 -6.29 10.85 -7.10
N GLU A 62 -7.08 9.83 -7.41
CA GLU A 62 -6.73 8.42 -7.19
C GLU A 62 -5.39 8.05 -7.85
N ASP A 63 -5.15 8.52 -9.08
CA ASP A 63 -3.91 8.26 -9.81
C ASP A 63 -2.68 8.79 -9.07
N ILE A 64 -2.78 10.00 -8.51
CA ILE A 64 -1.70 10.66 -7.81
C ILE A 64 -1.50 10.06 -6.42
N LEU A 65 -2.59 9.83 -5.68
CA LEU A 65 -2.55 9.21 -4.36
C LEU A 65 -1.94 7.81 -4.43
N ALA A 66 -2.32 7.01 -5.43
CA ALA A 66 -1.78 5.68 -5.63
C ALA A 66 -0.27 5.71 -5.88
N ILE A 67 0.24 6.48 -6.86
CA ILE A 67 1.67 6.51 -7.14
C ILE A 67 2.49 7.17 -6.02
N ALA A 68 1.94 8.20 -5.37
CA ALA A 68 2.58 8.84 -4.22
C ALA A 68 2.72 7.86 -3.05
N SER A 69 1.69 7.07 -2.75
CA SER A 69 1.76 6.04 -1.72
C SER A 69 2.80 4.95 -2.05
N LEU A 70 2.89 4.52 -3.31
CA LEU A 70 3.87 3.53 -3.74
C LEU A 70 5.30 4.06 -3.60
N MET A 71 5.53 5.34 -3.94
CA MET A 71 6.81 5.98 -3.72
C MET A 71 7.14 6.13 -2.23
N ALA A 72 6.17 6.50 -1.39
CA ALA A 72 6.36 6.53 0.06
C ALA A 72 6.73 5.14 0.62
N MET A 73 6.03 4.09 0.18
CA MET A 73 6.34 2.69 0.52
C MET A 73 7.77 2.31 0.10
N GLN A 74 8.20 2.69 -1.10
CA GLN A 74 9.55 2.39 -1.59
C GLN A 74 10.64 3.10 -0.76
N ARG A 75 10.33 4.28 -0.24
CA ARG A 75 11.22 5.05 0.65
C ARG A 75 11.15 4.61 2.11
N GLN A 76 10.31 3.63 2.42
CA GLN A 76 10.05 3.18 3.79
C GLN A 76 9.48 4.28 4.69
N ASP A 77 8.80 5.26 4.09
CA ASP A 77 8.06 6.29 4.81
C ASP A 77 6.63 5.79 5.05
N TRP A 78 6.51 4.91 6.04
CA TRP A 78 5.28 4.17 6.32
C TRP A 78 4.14 5.09 6.78
N GLY A 79 4.46 6.14 7.55
CA GLY A 79 3.49 7.13 8.01
C GLY A 79 2.89 7.94 6.87
N ILE A 80 3.70 8.41 5.91
CA ILE A 80 3.18 9.08 4.72
C ILE A 80 2.41 8.10 3.84
N ALA A 81 2.93 6.88 3.65
CA ALA A 81 2.26 5.85 2.85
C ALA A 81 0.86 5.53 3.37
N SER A 82 0.72 5.29 4.69
CA SER A 82 -0.56 4.95 5.31
C SER A 82 -1.56 6.10 5.21
N SER A 83 -1.13 7.35 5.40
CA SER A 83 -1.97 8.54 5.24
C SER A 83 -2.50 8.70 3.81
N LEU A 84 -1.63 8.54 2.81
CA LEU A 84 -2.01 8.60 1.40
C LEU A 84 -2.95 7.45 1.01
N LEU A 85 -2.70 6.23 1.52
CA LEU A 85 -3.53 5.07 1.23
C LEU A 85 -4.92 5.16 1.86
N ARG A 86 -5.05 5.74 3.06
CA ARG A 86 -6.35 6.05 3.65
C ARG A 86 -7.13 7.03 2.77
N THR A 87 -6.47 8.12 2.39
CA THR A 87 -7.07 9.12 1.49
C THR A 87 -7.51 8.46 0.17
N LEU A 88 -6.68 7.58 -0.40
CA LEU A 88 -7.04 6.84 -1.61
C LEU A 88 -8.27 5.95 -1.41
N ILE A 89 -8.33 5.16 -0.34
CA ILE A 89 -9.46 4.28 -0.04
C ILE A 89 -10.74 5.10 0.17
N ASP A 90 -10.64 6.24 0.87
CA ASP A 90 -11.77 7.15 1.09
C ASP A 90 -12.29 7.72 -0.23
N GLN A 91 -11.39 8.17 -1.13
CA GLN A 91 -11.77 8.68 -2.46
C GLN A 91 -12.39 7.58 -3.34
N GLN A 92 -11.85 6.37 -3.28
CA GLN A 92 -12.37 5.22 -4.02
C GLN A 92 -13.75 4.78 -3.52
N GLY A 93 -14.05 4.99 -2.23
CA GLY A 93 -15.33 4.66 -1.62
C GLY A 93 -15.74 3.21 -1.88
N VAL A 94 -16.88 2.99 -2.54
CA VAL A 94 -17.41 1.66 -2.90
C VAL A 94 -16.58 0.92 -3.97
N ASN A 95 -15.72 1.63 -4.69
CA ASN A 95 -14.84 1.07 -5.72
C ASN A 95 -13.43 0.76 -5.20
N ALA A 96 -13.16 0.98 -3.90
CA ALA A 96 -11.87 0.66 -3.31
C ALA A 96 -11.49 -0.80 -3.59
N THR A 97 -10.24 -1.01 -3.96
CA THR A 97 -9.76 -2.32 -4.41
C THR A 97 -9.14 -3.11 -3.26
N PRO A 98 -9.11 -4.46 -3.34
CA PRO A 98 -8.36 -5.26 -2.37
C PRO A 98 -6.91 -4.81 -2.23
N TYR A 99 -6.29 -4.43 -3.36
CA TYR A 99 -4.90 -3.97 -3.39
C TYR A 99 -4.67 -2.70 -2.56
N SER A 100 -5.58 -1.72 -2.62
CA SER A 100 -5.49 -0.51 -1.80
C SER A 100 -5.46 -0.84 -0.30
N PHE A 101 -6.35 -1.75 0.13
CA PHE A 101 -6.39 -2.23 1.52
C PHE A 101 -5.12 -3.01 1.90
N ILE A 102 -4.67 -3.95 1.06
CA ILE A 102 -3.45 -4.74 1.31
C ILE A 102 -2.24 -3.83 1.47
N MET A 103 -2.10 -2.80 0.64
CA MET A 103 -1.00 -1.85 0.75
C MET A 103 -1.09 -1.04 2.05
N LEU A 104 -2.29 -0.63 2.48
CA LEU A 104 -2.46 0.07 3.77
C LEU A 104 -2.09 -0.83 4.94
N ILE A 105 -2.56 -2.08 4.93
CA ILE A 105 -2.23 -3.09 5.95
C ILE A 105 -0.71 -3.29 6.05
N ARG A 106 -0.04 -3.41 4.89
CA ARG A 106 1.43 -3.53 4.83
C ARG A 106 2.13 -2.29 5.37
N ALA A 107 1.68 -1.10 5.01
CA ALA A 107 2.25 0.15 5.52
C ALA A 107 2.17 0.19 7.05
N LEU A 108 0.97 -0.03 7.61
CA LEU A 108 0.74 -0.05 9.06
C LEU A 108 1.55 -1.15 9.77
N ARG A 109 1.64 -2.34 9.18
CA ARG A 109 2.43 -3.43 9.74
C ARG A 109 3.92 -3.09 9.76
N CYS A 110 4.43 -2.44 8.72
CA CYS A 110 5.82 -1.97 8.68
C CYS A 110 6.08 -0.81 9.65
N ASP A 111 5.05 0.00 9.96
CA ASP A 111 5.09 1.06 10.97
C ASP A 111 4.88 0.56 12.42
N LEU A 112 4.70 -0.76 12.60
CA LEU A 112 4.42 -1.42 13.88
C LEU A 112 3.04 -1.12 14.50
N GLU A 113 2.14 -0.52 13.74
CA GLU A 113 0.74 -0.26 14.11
C GLU A 113 -0.13 -1.51 13.91
N HIS A 114 0.25 -2.62 14.54
CA HIS A 114 -0.33 -3.94 14.28
C HIS A 114 -1.82 -4.06 14.64
N ALA A 115 -2.26 -3.40 15.71
CA ALA A 115 -3.65 -3.41 16.13
C ALA A 115 -4.54 -2.73 15.07
N GLU A 116 -4.08 -1.60 14.54
CA GLU A 116 -4.78 -0.89 13.48
C GLU A 116 -4.73 -1.66 12.16
N ALA A 117 -3.57 -2.22 11.81
CA ALA A 117 -3.43 -3.08 10.64
C ALA A 117 -4.40 -4.26 10.66
N LEU A 118 -4.62 -4.88 11.83
CA LEU A 118 -5.61 -5.95 12.00
C LEU A 118 -7.04 -5.43 11.83
N SER A 119 -7.38 -4.27 12.39
CA SER A 119 -8.71 -3.67 12.20
C SER A 119 -9.01 -3.47 10.71
N ILE A 120 -8.09 -2.84 9.98
CA ILE A 120 -8.23 -2.62 8.53
C ILE A 120 -8.29 -3.95 7.76
N CYS A 121 -7.54 -4.97 8.21
CA CYS A 121 -7.57 -6.30 7.60
C CYS A 121 -8.91 -7.02 7.80
N ILE A 122 -9.56 -6.83 8.95
CA ILE A 122 -10.91 -7.36 9.20
C ILE A 122 -11.91 -6.69 8.26
N ASP A 123 -11.89 -5.36 8.15
CA ASP A 123 -12.75 -4.60 7.24
C ASP A 123 -12.54 -5.06 5.77
N ALA A 124 -11.29 -5.27 5.37
CA ALA A 124 -10.95 -5.78 4.05
C ALA A 124 -11.48 -7.20 3.82
N HIS A 125 -11.45 -8.06 4.83
CA HIS A 125 -11.93 -9.44 4.73
C HIS A 125 -13.45 -9.52 4.63
N GLU A 126 -14.18 -8.66 5.35
CA GLU A 126 -15.64 -8.53 5.21
C GLU A 126 -16.03 -8.05 3.81
N ARG A 127 -15.24 -7.12 3.25
CA ARG A 127 -15.51 -6.51 1.95
C ARG A 127 -15.09 -7.38 0.77
N PHE A 128 -14.03 -8.16 0.92
CA PHE A 128 -13.49 -9.05 -0.10
C PHE A 128 -13.34 -10.49 0.44
N PRO A 129 -14.46 -11.19 0.69
CA PRO A 129 -14.41 -12.54 1.26
C PRO A 129 -13.62 -13.51 0.38
N ASN A 130 -12.75 -14.32 0.98
CA ASN A 130 -11.89 -15.32 0.32
C ASN A 130 -10.86 -14.74 -0.67
N HIS A 131 -10.48 -13.46 -0.52
CA HIS A 131 -9.39 -12.90 -1.33
C HIS A 131 -8.04 -13.41 -0.79
N PRO A 132 -7.24 -14.15 -1.59
CA PRO A 132 -6.08 -14.89 -1.10
C PRO A 132 -5.03 -14.00 -0.43
N ASP A 133 -4.78 -12.81 -0.99
CA ASP A 133 -3.80 -11.88 -0.42
C ASP A 133 -4.29 -11.19 0.86
N VAL A 134 -5.61 -10.99 1.02
CA VAL A 134 -6.17 -10.43 2.27
C VAL A 134 -6.07 -11.49 3.37
N ASP A 135 -6.40 -12.74 3.05
CA ASP A 135 -6.27 -13.88 3.96
C ASP A 135 -4.82 -14.09 4.40
N ALA A 136 -3.86 -13.87 3.48
CA ALA A 136 -2.43 -13.93 3.79
C ALA A 136 -2.02 -12.86 4.81
N GLU A 137 -2.42 -11.59 4.61
CA GLU A 137 -2.14 -10.53 5.58
C GLU A 137 -2.83 -10.79 6.94
N PHE A 138 -4.06 -11.30 6.94
CA PHE A 138 -4.79 -11.64 8.16
C PHE A 138 -4.05 -12.71 8.98
N LYS A 139 -3.55 -13.76 8.34
CA LYS A 139 -2.76 -14.82 8.99
C LYS A 139 -1.45 -14.26 9.58
N VAL A 140 -0.75 -13.42 8.82
CA VAL A 140 0.49 -12.77 9.29
C VAL A 140 0.22 -11.93 10.54
N LEU A 141 -0.82 -11.09 10.51
CA LEU A 141 -1.17 -10.23 11.65
C LEU A 141 -1.66 -11.03 12.86
N SER A 142 -2.45 -12.06 12.64
CA SER A 142 -2.90 -12.97 13.72
C SER A 142 -1.71 -13.61 14.42
N SER A 143 -0.73 -14.09 13.65
CA SER A 143 0.51 -14.66 14.18
C SER A 143 1.33 -13.64 14.98
N ILE A 144 1.50 -12.42 14.46
CA ILE A 144 2.23 -11.33 15.14
C ILE A 144 1.59 -10.98 16.49
N LEU A 145 0.25 -10.95 16.54
CA LEU A 145 -0.51 -10.58 17.74
C LEU A 145 -0.72 -11.76 18.70
N GLY A 146 -0.26 -12.97 18.36
CA GLY A 146 -0.38 -14.16 19.19
C GLY A 146 -1.78 -14.78 19.21
N PHE A 147 -2.63 -14.45 18.23
CA PHE A 147 -3.90 -15.16 18.02
C PHE A 147 -3.61 -16.49 17.34
N LYS A 148 -4.14 -17.59 17.90
CA LYS A 148 -4.16 -18.88 17.21
C LYS A 148 -5.11 -18.77 16.02
N THR A 149 -4.65 -19.15 14.84
CA THR A 149 -5.52 -19.21 13.67
C THR A 149 -6.35 -20.50 13.72
N ALA A 150 -7.54 -20.53 13.09
CA ALA A 150 -8.41 -21.70 13.09
C ALA A 150 -7.72 -23.05 12.74
N PRO A 151 -6.77 -23.15 11.78
CA PRO A 151 -6.03 -24.40 11.57
C PRO A 151 -5.18 -24.83 12.78
N ASP A 152 -4.61 -23.89 13.55
CA ASP A 152 -3.81 -24.20 14.74
C ASP A 152 -4.67 -24.79 15.89
N LEU A 153 -5.98 -24.53 15.88
CA LEU A 153 -6.92 -25.08 16.85
C LEU A 153 -7.33 -26.52 16.51
N ALA A 154 -7.35 -26.87 15.23
CA ALA A 154 -7.68 -28.23 14.78
C ALA A 154 -6.57 -29.23 15.14
N GLU A 155 -5.30 -28.85 14.95
CA GLU A 155 -4.14 -29.70 15.26
C GLU A 155 -4.00 -30.03 16.75
N GLN A 156 -4.43 -29.14 17.65
CA GLN A 156 -4.40 -29.40 19.10
C GLN A 156 -5.56 -30.28 19.59
N SER A 157 -6.64 -30.40 18.82
CA SER A 157 -7.78 -31.25 19.20
C SER A 157 -7.49 -32.74 19.02
N GLU A 158 -6.57 -33.11 18.13
CA GLU A 158 -6.16 -34.50 17.91
C GLU A 158 -5.19 -35.00 19.01
N ASP A 159 -4.35 -34.13 19.57
CA ASP A 159 -3.37 -34.51 20.61
C ASP A 159 -4.02 -34.81 21.98
N VAL A 160 -5.19 -34.25 22.28
CA VAL A 160 -5.88 -34.44 23.57
C VAL A 160 -6.70 -35.75 23.62
N LEU A 161 -6.95 -36.39 22.46
CA LEU A 161 -7.78 -37.60 22.35
C LEU A 161 -6.97 -38.91 22.30
N SER A 162 -5.65 -38.89 22.52
CA SER A 162 -4.87 -40.12 22.67
C SER A 162 -5.25 -40.87 23.96
N PRO A 163 -5.75 -42.13 23.89
CA PRO A 163 -6.36 -42.84 25.01
C PRO A 163 -5.37 -43.39 26.07
N ASP A 164 -4.11 -42.96 26.08
CA ASP A 164 -3.04 -43.60 26.87
C ASP A 164 -2.87 -43.09 28.32
N THR A 165 -3.77 -42.24 28.84
CA THR A 165 -3.69 -41.76 30.25
C THR A 165 -4.70 -42.36 31.21
N VAL A 166 -5.39 -43.44 30.84
CA VAL A 166 -6.15 -44.24 31.81
C VAL A 166 -5.65 -45.68 31.83
N LYS A 167 -4.60 -45.92 32.61
CA LYS A 167 -4.46 -47.20 33.31
C LYS A 167 -4.30 -46.93 34.81
N ASP A 168 -5.42 -47.22 35.46
CA ASP A 168 -5.66 -47.31 36.88
C ASP A 168 -4.64 -48.18 37.64
N SER A 169 -4.42 -47.77 38.90
CA SER A 169 -4.14 -48.57 40.11
C SER A 169 -2.84 -49.37 40.22
#